data_AF-A0A963WTE4-F1
#
_entry.id   AF-A0A963WTE4-F1
#
_cell.length_a   1.000
_cell.length_b   1.000
_cell.length_c   1.000
_cell.angle_alpha   90.00
_cell.angle_beta   90.00
_cell.angle_gamma   90.00
#
_symmetry.space_group_name_H-M   'P 1'
#
loop_
_entity.id
_entity.type
_entity.pdbx_description
1 polymer ?
#
loop_
_entity_poly.entity_id
_entity_poly.type
_entity_poly.pdbx_seq_one_letter_code
_entity_poly.pdbx_strand_id
1 'polypeptide(L)'
;QETTRVLTQAAVEGKKDTLIGLKENVIVGRLIPAGTGAGMNRMRVTASSRDAALRAAWKKQQDALAAAGMTEEEPEADAPMSEEAMKAAMAAAAPAPAAEDAGEE
;
A
#
# COMPACT_ATOMS: atom_id res chain seq x y z
N GLN A 1 23.75 34.70 -6.77
CA GLN A 1 22.97 33.55 -7.28
C GLN A 1 23.18 33.49 -8.79
N GLU A 2 23.40 32.30 -9.35
CA GLU A 2 23.58 32.07 -10.79
C GLU A 2 22.63 30.96 -11.30
N THR A 3 21.32 31.13 -11.10
CA THR A 3 20.34 30.06 -11.37
C THR A 3 20.28 29.66 -12.84
N THR A 4 20.26 30.62 -13.77
CA THR A 4 20.19 30.35 -15.21
C THR A 4 21.36 29.51 -15.68
N ARG A 5 22.58 29.85 -15.25
CA ARG A 5 23.80 29.12 -15.62
C ARG A 5 23.83 27.70 -15.07
N VAL A 6 23.42 27.52 -13.81
CA VAL A 6 23.40 26.20 -13.17
C VAL A 6 22.37 25.29 -13.84
N LEU A 7 21.19 25.81 -14.17
CA LEU A 7 20.13 25.05 -14.84
C LEU A 7 20.51 24.65 -16.27
N THR A 8 21.12 25.56 -17.05
CA THR A 8 21.55 25.24 -18.42
C THR A 8 22.63 24.16 -18.44
N GLN A 9 23.63 24.26 -17.56
CA GLN A 9 24.69 23.26 -17.47
C GLN A 9 24.14 21.89 -17.05
N ALA A 10 23.24 21.84 -16.07
CA ALA A 10 22.62 20.59 -15.64
C ALA A 10 21.78 19.93 -16.74
N ALA A 11 21.06 20.72 -17.55
CA ALA A 11 20.26 20.22 -18.66
C ALA A 11 21.12 19.65 -19.79
N VAL A 12 22.20 20.34 -20.17
CA VAL A 12 23.12 19.88 -21.22
C VAL A 12 23.85 18.60 -20.81
N GLU A 13 24.25 18.49 -19.54
CA GLU A 13 24.93 17.31 -19.01
C GLU A 13 23.96 16.18 -18.61
N GLY A 14 22.64 16.40 -18.66
CA GLY A 14 21.63 15.41 -18.27
C GLY A 14 21.69 15.03 -16.78
N LYS A 15 22.11 15.95 -15.91
CA LYS A 15 22.29 15.71 -14.47
C LYS A 15 20.95 15.40 -13.80
N LYS A 16 20.95 14.39 -12.92
CA LYS A 16 19.80 14.01 -12.10
C LYS A 16 20.07 14.36 -10.64
N ASP A 17 19.09 14.97 -10.00
CA ASP A 17 19.12 15.24 -8.57
C ASP A 17 18.58 14.01 -7.81
N THR A 18 19.41 13.48 -6.91
CA THR A 18 19.08 12.33 -6.07
C THR A 18 18.33 12.71 -4.79
N LEU A 19 18.08 14.01 -4.56
CA LEU A 19 17.35 14.55 -3.41
C LEU A 19 17.92 14.09 -2.07
N ILE A 20 19.25 14.11 -1.95
CA ILE A 20 19.95 13.70 -0.72
C ILE A 20 20.07 14.90 0.23
N GLY A 21 20.10 16.12 -0.31
CA GLY A 21 20.28 17.35 0.44
C GLY A 21 19.04 17.80 1.18
N LEU A 22 19.27 18.61 2.23
CA LEU A 22 18.19 19.23 2.99
C LEU A 22 17.38 20.20 2.12
N LYS A 23 18.06 21.12 1.40
CA LYS A 23 17.38 22.17 0.62
C LYS A 23 16.58 21.62 -0.55
N GLU A 24 17.10 20.63 -1.25
CA GLU A 24 16.44 19.98 -2.39
C GLU A 24 15.09 19.38 -1.96
N ASN A 25 15.08 18.64 -0.85
CA ASN A 25 13.84 18.08 -0.30
C ASN A 25 12.86 19.16 0.16
N VAL A 26 13.35 20.24 0.75
CA VAL A 26 12.50 21.39 1.15
C VAL A 26 11.86 22.05 -0.07
N ILE A 27 12.62 22.26 -1.14
CA ILE A 27 12.12 22.89 -2.37
C ILE A 27 11.06 22.02 -3.05
N VAL A 28 11.24 20.69 -3.04
CA VAL A 28 10.29 19.75 -3.67
C VAL A 28 9.11 19.39 -2.76
N GLY A 29 9.17 19.72 -1.46
CA GLY A 29 8.10 19.43 -0.49
C GLY A 29 8.08 17.99 0.03
N ARG A 30 9.22 17.29 -0.02
CA ARG A 30 9.38 15.93 0.55
C ARG A 30 9.88 16.01 1.98
N LEU A 31 9.71 14.91 2.71
CA LEU A 31 10.23 14.80 4.08
C LEU A 31 11.76 14.96 4.10
N ILE A 32 12.25 15.86 4.93
CA ILE A 32 13.68 16.19 5.00
C ILE A 32 14.52 15.05 5.61
N PRO A 33 15.79 14.89 5.22
CA PRO A 33 16.68 13.85 5.73
C PRO A 33 17.26 14.18 7.13
N ALA A 34 16.51 14.88 7.98
CA ALA A 34 16.94 15.30 9.31
C ALA A 34 15.81 15.15 10.33
N GLY A 35 16.17 15.10 11.62
CA GLY A 35 15.21 15.01 12.73
C GLY A 35 14.25 13.82 12.60
N THR A 36 12.95 14.11 12.71
CA THR A 36 11.86 13.12 12.54
C THR A 36 11.86 12.49 11.16
N GLY A 37 12.25 13.23 10.13
CA GLY A 37 12.30 12.74 8.76
C GLY A 37 13.33 11.63 8.55
N ALA A 38 14.51 11.75 9.18
CA ALA A 38 15.52 10.69 9.19
C ALA A 38 15.07 9.46 9.98
N GLY A 39 14.32 9.65 11.07
CA GLY A 39 13.71 8.55 11.84
C GLY A 39 12.68 7.77 11.02
N MET A 40 11.74 8.49 10.39
CA MET A 40 10.72 7.90 9.51
C MET A 40 11.35 7.13 8.36
N ASN A 41 12.39 7.68 7.73
CA ASN A 41 13.06 7.01 6.63
C ASN A 41 13.72 5.69 7.05
N ARG A 42 14.35 5.65 8.25
CA ARG A 42 14.91 4.40 8.80
C ARG A 42 13.82 3.37 9.05
N MET A 43 12.70 3.76 9.66
CA MET A 43 11.57 2.86 9.90
C MET A 43 10.97 2.33 8.60
N ARG A 44 10.83 3.18 7.58
CA ARG A 44 10.34 2.78 6.26
C ARG A 44 11.26 1.74 5.62
N VAL A 45 12.59 1.94 5.69
CA VAL A 45 13.56 1.00 5.14
C VAL A 45 13.47 -0.35 5.85
N THR A 46 13.42 -0.37 7.19
CA THR A 46 13.33 -1.62 7.95
C THR A 46 11.99 -2.35 7.77
N ALA A 47 10.88 -1.63 7.63
CA ALA A 47 9.59 -2.21 7.28
C ALA A 47 9.64 -2.84 5.87
N SER A 48 10.11 -2.07 4.88
CA SER A 48 10.18 -2.54 3.49
C SER A 48 11.08 -3.76 3.32
N SER A 49 12.19 -3.84 4.06
CA SER A 49 13.10 -4.98 3.99
C SER A 49 12.49 -6.24 4.60
N ARG A 50 11.73 -6.11 5.70
CA ARG A 50 10.96 -7.22 6.30
C ARG A 50 9.85 -7.70 5.38
N ASP A 51 9.09 -6.77 4.80
CA ASP A 51 8.01 -7.11 3.87
C ASP A 51 8.54 -7.79 2.61
N ALA A 52 9.69 -7.36 2.10
CA ALA A 52 10.36 -8.00 0.97
C ALA A 52 10.80 -9.43 1.30
N ALA A 53 11.35 -9.66 2.48
CA ALA A 53 11.77 -11.00 2.92
C ALA A 53 10.59 -11.96 3.07
N LEU A 54 9.48 -11.51 3.67
CA LEU A 54 8.26 -12.31 3.80
C LEU A 54 7.68 -12.68 2.42
N ARG A 55 7.59 -11.71 1.52
CA ARG A 55 7.10 -11.93 0.15
C ARG A 55 7.96 -12.92 -0.62
N ALA A 56 9.28 -12.86 -0.44
CA ALA A 56 10.20 -13.82 -1.07
C ALA A 56 10.05 -15.24 -0.50
N ALA A 57 9.82 -15.38 0.81
CA ALA A 57 9.60 -16.67 1.45
C ALA A 57 8.30 -17.33 0.99
N TRP A 58 7.20 -16.57 0.94
CA TRP A 58 5.92 -17.08 0.43
C TRP A 58 5.98 -17.44 -1.05
N LYS A 59 6.65 -16.64 -1.87
CA LYS A 59 6.86 -16.96 -3.28
C LYS A 59 7.63 -18.29 -3.42
N LYS A 60 8.70 -18.49 -2.66
CA LYS A 60 9.46 -19.75 -2.67
C LYS A 60 8.60 -20.96 -2.27
N GLN A 61 7.70 -20.78 -1.30
CA GLN A 61 6.78 -21.82 -0.87
C GLN A 61 5.71 -22.12 -1.92
N GLN A 62 5.14 -21.10 -2.56
CA GLN A 62 4.20 -21.23 -3.68
C GLN A 62 4.87 -21.92 -4.88
N ASP A 63 6.07 -21.48 -5.26
CA ASP A 63 6.84 -22.08 -6.35
C ASP A 63 7.19 -23.55 -6.03
N ALA A 64 7.52 -23.87 -4.78
CA ALA A 64 7.80 -25.24 -4.35
C ALA A 64 6.53 -26.12 -4.34
N LEU A 65 5.37 -25.58 -3.94
CA LEU A 65 4.10 -26.28 -3.94
C LEU A 65 3.57 -26.50 -5.38
N ALA A 66 3.74 -25.50 -6.24
CA ALA A 66 3.46 -25.60 -7.67
C ALA A 66 4.38 -26.62 -8.37
N ALA A 67 5.68 -26.62 -8.03
CA ALA A 67 6.64 -27.61 -8.53
C ALA A 67 6.36 -29.03 -8.02
N ALA A 68 5.69 -29.18 -6.87
CA ALA A 68 5.25 -30.46 -6.32
C ALA A 68 3.97 -31.02 -6.98
N GLY A 69 3.42 -30.33 -7.99
CA GLY A 69 2.43 -30.91 -8.91
C GLY A 69 1.00 -31.02 -8.37
N MET A 70 0.61 -30.20 -7.39
CA MET A 70 -0.81 -29.96 -7.10
C MET A 70 -1.29 -28.78 -7.95
N THR A 71 -1.72 -29.06 -9.17
CA THR A 71 -2.65 -28.16 -9.87
C THR A 71 -4.02 -28.35 -9.22
N GLU A 72 -4.24 -27.73 -8.07
CA GLU A 72 -5.59 -27.40 -7.65
C GLU A 72 -5.94 -26.07 -8.31
N GLU A 73 -7.10 -26.10 -8.99
CA GLU A 73 -7.72 -25.05 -9.76
C GLU A 73 -7.54 -23.66 -9.11
N GLU A 74 -7.25 -22.65 -9.94
CA GLU A 74 -7.32 -21.26 -9.50
C GLU A 74 -8.71 -21.00 -8.88
N PRO A 75 -8.83 -20.59 -7.61
CA PRO A 75 -10.04 -19.87 -7.24
C PRO A 75 -9.94 -18.54 -7.97
N GLU A 76 -10.78 -18.36 -9.00
CA GLU A 76 -11.07 -17.08 -9.66
C GLU A 76 -11.34 -16.00 -8.58
N ALA A 77 -10.29 -15.30 -8.15
CA ALA A 77 -10.40 -14.21 -7.19
C ALA A 77 -10.63 -12.87 -7.88
N ASP A 78 -11.33 -12.88 -9.03
CA ASP A 78 -11.77 -11.66 -9.73
C ASP A 78 -13.07 -11.87 -10.55
N ALA A 79 -13.95 -12.78 -10.11
CA ALA A 79 -15.35 -12.72 -10.52
C ALA A 79 -16.12 -11.80 -9.54
N PRO A 80 -16.78 -10.72 -9.99
CA PRO A 80 -17.64 -9.93 -9.11
C PRO A 80 -18.74 -10.85 -8.58
N MET A 81 -18.82 -10.96 -7.26
CA MET A 81 -19.84 -11.71 -6.51
C MET A 81 -21.21 -11.54 -7.20
N SER A 82 -21.85 -12.64 -7.62
CA SER A 82 -23.15 -12.57 -8.27
C SER A 82 -24.16 -11.89 -7.32
N GLU A 83 -25.01 -11.05 -7.90
CA GLU A 83 -26.00 -10.20 -7.22
C GLU A 83 -26.89 -10.98 -6.23
N GLU A 84 -27.08 -12.28 -6.49
CA GLU A 84 -27.86 -13.22 -5.68
C GLU A 84 -27.21 -13.54 -4.32
N ALA A 85 -25.87 -13.61 -4.24
CA ALA A 85 -25.14 -13.82 -2.99
C ALA A 85 -25.19 -12.58 -2.08
N MET A 86 -25.19 -11.38 -2.68
CA MET A 86 -25.32 -10.12 -1.93
C MET A 86 -26.74 -9.94 -1.37
N LYS A 87 -27.77 -10.38 -2.11
CA LYS A 87 -29.17 -10.33 -1.66
C LYS A 87 -29.48 -11.33 -0.55
N ALA A 88 -28.85 -12.50 -0.54
CA ALA A 88 -29.01 -13.50 0.50
C ALA A 88 -28.37 -13.07 1.85
N ALA A 89 -27.19 -12.43 1.81
CA ALA A 89 -26.54 -11.93 3.02
C ALA A 89 -27.30 -10.78 3.70
N MET A 90 -27.96 -9.92 2.90
CA MET A 90 -28.75 -8.81 3.42
C MET A 90 -30.11 -9.24 4.00
N ALA A 91 -30.68 -10.36 3.51
CA ALA A 91 -31.93 -10.92 4.04
C ALA A 91 -31.78 -11.59 5.42
N ALA A 92 -30.57 -12.01 5.80
CA ALA A 92 -30.30 -12.64 7.10
C ALA A 92 -30.03 -11.62 8.24
N ALA A 93 -29.90 -10.33 7.91
CA ALA A 93 -29.57 -9.26 8.86
C ALA A 93 -30.71 -8.26 9.04
N ALA A 94 -31.96 -8.75 9.17
CA ALA A 94 -33.07 -7.90 9.61
C ALA A 94 -32.98 -7.68 11.14
N PRO A 95 -32.80 -6.43 11.61
CA PRO A 95 -32.82 -6.13 13.04
C PRO A 95 -34.26 -6.21 13.57
N ALA A 96 -34.44 -6.92 14.69
CA ALA A 96 -35.67 -6.87 15.46
C ALA A 96 -35.98 -5.40 15.85
N PRO A 97 -37.19 -4.87 15.57
CA PRO A 97 -37.54 -3.55 16.04
C PRO A 97 -37.85 -3.62 17.55
N ALA A 98 -36.98 -3.01 18.35
CA ALA A 98 -37.34 -2.55 19.68
C ALA A 98 -38.11 -1.22 19.55
N ALA A 99 -39.36 -1.21 19.98
CA ALA A 99 -40.13 -0.05 20.42
C ALA A 99 -41.27 -0.62 21.29
N GLU A 100 -41.12 -0.60 22.61
CA GLU A 100 -41.63 0.44 23.51
C GLU A 100 -43.17 0.48 23.57
N ASP A 101 -43.66 -0.15 24.64
CA ASP A 101 -44.61 0.39 25.61
C ASP A 101 -45.70 1.37 25.11
N ALA A 102 -46.93 0.84 25.02
CA ALA A 102 -48.14 1.61 25.30
C ALA A 102 -49.10 0.68 26.06
N GLY A 103 -49.32 1.00 27.34
CA GLY A 103 -49.98 0.14 28.31
C GLY A 103 -51.50 0.06 28.27
N GLU A 104 -52.04 -0.73 29.20
CA GLU A 104 -53.41 -0.64 29.67
C GLU A 104 -53.50 -1.17 31.12
N GLU A 105 -54.12 -0.32 31.96
CA GLU A 105 -54.52 -0.41 33.39
C GLU A 105 -53.47 -0.25 34.51
#